data_AF-X0W993-F1
#
_entry.id   AF-X0W993-F1
#
_cell.length_a   1.000
_cell.length_b   1.000
_cell.length_c   1.000
_cell.angle_alpha   90.00
_cell.angle_beta   90.00
_cell.angle_gamma   90.00
#
_symmetry.space_group_name_H-M   'P 1'
#
loop_
_entity.id
_entity.type
_entity.pdbx_description
1 polymer ?
#
loop_
_entity_poly.entity_id
_entity_poly.type
_entity_poly.pdbx_seq_one_letter_code
_entity_poly.pdbx_strand_id
1 'polypeptide(L)'
;MSGLTVTEKEHWKERIARRIDKRIEAITAGDPNFFERIARDARQRALESLGLAEYQTELDEVEQQKAALEKREKQLGKAMLAKIRGVEPDDLDDYFSYRHDCEVGNAVKRRKAVHEDELLAESELGQQVLRLRQEKDELQDVVWLATSPRQVKALWEKVAELLGDEQTQLQRDALAIDPVEE
;
A
#
# COMPACT_ATOMS: atom_id res chain seq x y z
N MET A 1 42.96 -2.49 66.83
CA MET A 1 42.39 -3.33 65.75
C MET A 1 41.85 -2.40 64.68
N SER A 2 42.74 -1.95 63.78
CA SER A 2 42.38 -1.01 62.72
C SER A 2 41.58 -1.76 61.65
N GLY A 3 40.31 -1.40 61.47
CA GLY A 3 39.45 -2.01 60.47
C GLY A 3 39.84 -1.56 59.06
N LEU A 4 39.63 -2.43 58.07
CA LEU A 4 39.80 -2.12 56.65
C LEU A 4 39.02 -0.85 56.28
N THR A 5 39.68 0.04 55.55
CA THR A 5 39.05 1.22 54.95
C THR A 5 38.00 0.79 53.91
N VAL A 6 37.05 1.66 53.61
CA VAL A 6 36.00 1.38 52.61
C VAL A 6 36.60 1.03 51.25
N THR A 7 37.67 1.72 50.87
CA THR A 7 38.40 1.50 49.62
C THR A 7 39.03 0.10 49.56
N GLU A 8 39.63 -0.36 50.66
CA GLU A 8 40.20 -1.71 50.73
C GLU A 8 39.11 -2.77 50.70
N LYS A 9 37.95 -2.52 51.33
CA LYS A 9 36.80 -3.44 51.27
C LYS A 9 36.25 -3.59 49.86
N GLU A 10 36.08 -2.50 49.12
CA GLU A 10 35.65 -2.56 47.71
C GLU A 10 36.69 -3.26 46.82
N HIS A 11 37.99 -3.01 47.03
CA HIS A 11 39.06 -3.71 46.30
C HIS A 11 39.00 -5.24 46.51
N TRP A 12 38.83 -5.68 47.77
CA TRP A 12 38.71 -7.11 48.08
C TRP A 12 37.42 -7.71 47.52
N LYS A 13 36.29 -7.01 47.60
CA LYS A 13 35.01 -7.42 47.01
C LYS A 13 35.13 -7.63 45.51
N GLU A 14 35.76 -6.71 44.78
CA GLU A 14 35.96 -6.83 43.34
C GLU A 14 36.90 -7.99 42.98
N ARG A 15 37.98 -8.18 43.73
CA ARG A 15 38.88 -9.34 43.52
C ARG A 15 38.19 -10.68 43.77
N ILE A 16 37.34 -10.76 44.79
CA ILE A 16 36.56 -11.96 45.09
C ILE A 16 35.55 -12.21 43.96
N ALA A 17 34.81 -11.18 43.52
CA ALA A 17 33.87 -11.27 42.40
C ALA A 17 34.56 -11.82 41.14
N ARG A 18 35.67 -11.23 40.72
CA ARG A 18 36.43 -11.70 39.53
C ARG A 18 36.90 -13.15 39.64
N ARG A 19 37.25 -13.62 40.84
CA ARG A 19 37.64 -15.05 41.04
C ARG A 19 36.43 -15.97 40.92
N ILE A 20 35.27 -15.53 41.39
CA ILE A 20 34.00 -16.27 41.25
C ILE A 20 33.58 -16.29 39.78
N ASP A 21 33.61 -15.17 39.08
CA ASP A 21 33.22 -15.07 37.66
C ASP A 21 34.08 -16.00 36.80
N LYS A 22 35.41 -15.98 36.97
CA LYS A 22 36.31 -16.93 36.28
C LYS A 22 35.99 -18.38 36.56
N ARG A 23 35.51 -18.69 37.78
CA ARG A 23 35.13 -20.07 38.13
C ARG A 23 33.79 -20.44 37.49
N ILE A 24 32.83 -19.51 37.45
CA ILE A 24 31.55 -19.69 36.74
C ILE A 24 31.82 -19.94 35.26
N GLU A 25 32.61 -19.08 34.60
CA GLU A 25 33.02 -19.24 33.20
C GLU A 25 33.66 -20.60 32.93
N ALA A 26 34.60 -21.03 33.78
CA ALA A 26 35.27 -22.33 33.62
C ALA A 26 34.30 -23.52 33.75
N ILE A 27 33.26 -23.40 34.58
CA ILE A 27 32.22 -24.43 34.73
C ILE A 27 31.27 -24.40 33.53
N THR A 28 30.87 -23.23 33.07
CA THR A 28 29.92 -23.08 31.96
C THR A 28 30.55 -23.24 30.58
N ALA A 29 31.88 -23.18 30.46
CA ALA A 29 32.60 -23.44 29.21
C ALA A 29 32.33 -24.84 28.62
N GLY A 30 31.94 -25.81 29.46
CA GLY A 30 31.52 -27.14 29.02
C GLY A 30 30.14 -27.21 28.37
N ASP A 31 29.34 -26.13 28.47
CA ASP A 31 28.01 -26.00 27.86
C ASP A 31 27.78 -24.54 27.42
N PRO A 32 28.18 -24.18 26.18
CA PRO A 32 28.10 -22.81 25.67
C PRO A 32 26.68 -22.21 25.68
N ASN A 33 25.64 -23.04 25.62
CA ASN A 33 24.25 -22.61 25.58
C ASN A 33 23.55 -22.74 26.94
N PHE A 34 24.30 -22.99 28.02
CA PHE A 34 23.76 -23.20 29.36
C PHE A 34 22.86 -22.06 29.81
N PHE A 35 23.37 -20.82 29.74
CA PHE A 35 22.61 -19.64 30.20
C PHE A 35 21.40 -19.33 29.32
N GLU A 36 21.50 -19.56 28.00
CA GLU A 36 20.36 -19.37 27.09
C GLU A 36 19.23 -20.36 27.40
N ARG A 37 19.58 -21.64 27.62
CA ARG A 37 18.60 -22.65 28.03
C ARG A 37 17.96 -22.31 29.37
N ILE A 38 18.76 -21.92 30.37
CA ILE A 38 18.25 -21.50 31.69
C ILE A 38 17.33 -20.28 31.55
N ALA A 39 17.68 -19.29 30.73
CA ALA A 39 16.85 -18.12 30.51
C ALA A 39 15.50 -18.49 29.87
N ARG A 40 15.52 -19.38 28.87
CA ARG A 40 14.30 -19.90 28.22
C ARG A 40 13.42 -20.65 29.22
N ASP A 41 14.01 -21.56 30.00
CA ASP A 41 13.27 -22.35 30.99
C ASP A 41 12.72 -21.45 32.12
N ALA A 42 13.47 -20.45 32.54
CA ALA A 42 13.03 -19.46 33.53
C ALA A 42 11.86 -18.63 33.00
N ARG A 43 11.90 -18.19 31.74
CA ARG A 43 10.77 -17.50 31.08
C ARG A 43 9.53 -18.39 31.03
N GLN A 44 9.68 -19.65 30.63
CA GLN A 44 8.57 -20.60 30.57
C GLN A 44 7.93 -20.78 31.95
N ARG A 45 8.74 -21.01 32.99
CA ARG A 45 8.24 -21.11 34.37
C ARG A 45 7.58 -19.82 34.86
N ALA A 46 8.09 -18.66 34.46
CA ALA A 46 7.46 -17.39 34.78
C ALA A 46 6.06 -17.30 34.15
N LEU A 47 5.92 -17.63 32.87
CA LEU A 47 4.64 -17.67 32.16
C LEU A 47 3.66 -18.63 32.84
N GLU A 48 4.11 -19.83 33.21
CA GLU A 48 3.30 -20.81 33.94
C GLU A 48 2.87 -20.28 35.32
N SER A 49 3.80 -19.72 36.10
CA SER A 49 3.53 -19.22 37.45
C SER A 49 2.57 -18.03 37.48
N LEU A 50 2.53 -17.27 36.40
CA LEU A 50 1.62 -16.13 36.22
C LEU A 50 0.29 -16.55 35.58
N GLY A 51 0.12 -17.82 35.18
CA GLY A 51 -1.07 -18.28 34.46
C GLY A 51 -1.18 -17.71 33.03
N LEU A 52 -0.05 -17.36 32.42
CA LEU A 52 0.03 -16.72 31.09
C LEU A 52 0.44 -17.68 29.97
N ALA A 53 0.76 -18.93 30.29
CA ALA A 53 1.30 -19.89 29.30
C ALA A 53 0.35 -20.14 28.12
N GLU A 54 -0.95 -20.29 28.38
CA GLU A 54 -1.96 -20.49 27.33
C GLU A 54 -2.10 -19.25 26.44
N TYR A 55 -2.18 -18.05 27.05
CA TYR A 55 -2.24 -16.79 26.30
C TYR A 55 -0.99 -16.53 25.44
N GLN A 56 0.20 -16.86 25.95
CA GLN A 56 1.42 -16.75 25.16
C GLN A 56 1.41 -17.74 23.99
N THR A 57 0.91 -18.95 24.19
CA THR A 57 0.78 -19.95 23.12
C THR A 57 -0.17 -19.45 22.03
N GLU A 58 -1.34 -18.93 22.43
CA GLU A 58 -2.30 -18.34 21.49
C GLU A 58 -1.69 -17.14 20.74
N LEU A 59 -0.94 -16.29 21.44
CA LEU A 59 -0.25 -15.16 20.81
C LEU A 59 0.76 -15.63 19.76
N ASP A 60 1.58 -16.63 20.07
CA ASP A 60 2.57 -17.19 19.15
C ASP A 60 1.87 -17.82 17.92
N GLU A 61 0.73 -18.50 18.10
CA GLU A 61 -0.09 -19.02 17.01
C GLU A 61 -0.64 -17.89 16.12
N VAL A 62 -1.15 -16.82 16.73
CA VAL A 62 -1.65 -15.64 16.00
C VAL A 62 -0.53 -14.98 15.21
N GLU A 63 0.67 -14.86 15.76
CA GLU A 63 1.83 -14.33 15.05
C GLU A 63 2.22 -15.19 13.84
N GLN A 64 2.21 -16.52 14.00
CA GLN A 64 2.44 -17.45 12.88
C GLN A 64 1.37 -17.33 11.79
N GLN A 65 0.09 -17.22 12.18
CA GLN A 65 -1.00 -17.02 11.23
C GLN A 65 -0.87 -15.69 10.48
N LYS A 66 -0.50 -14.61 11.17
CA LYS A 66 -0.23 -13.31 10.53
C LYS A 66 0.89 -13.41 9.51
N ALA A 67 2.01 -14.04 9.85
CA ALA A 67 3.13 -14.21 8.92
C ALA A 67 2.73 -15.05 7.68
N ALA A 68 1.92 -16.10 7.88
CA ALA A 68 1.40 -16.91 6.78
C ALA A 68 0.45 -16.11 5.87
N LEU A 69 -0.43 -15.30 6.46
CA LEU A 69 -1.35 -14.42 5.72
C LEU A 69 -0.60 -13.34 4.94
N GLU A 70 0.40 -12.70 5.53
CA GLU A 70 1.23 -11.69 4.84
C GLU A 70 1.96 -12.30 3.64
N LYS A 71 2.51 -13.51 3.79
CA LYS A 71 3.13 -14.23 2.67
C LYS A 71 2.12 -14.52 1.56
N ARG A 72 0.91 -14.95 1.93
CA ARG A 72 -0.17 -15.25 0.98
C ARG A 72 -0.67 -13.99 0.28
N GLU A 73 -0.81 -12.88 1.00
CA GLU A 73 -1.19 -11.57 0.45
C GLU A 73 -0.19 -11.14 -0.62
N LYS A 74 1.12 -11.21 -0.32
CA LYS A 74 2.18 -10.91 -1.29
C LYS A 74 2.10 -11.79 -2.55
N GLN A 75 1.86 -13.09 -2.37
CA GLN A 75 1.69 -14.02 -3.49
C GLN A 75 0.46 -13.68 -4.35
N LEU A 76 -0.65 -13.32 -3.72
CA LEU A 76 -1.87 -12.90 -4.41
C LEU A 76 -1.67 -11.59 -5.17
N GLY A 77 -1.04 -10.59 -4.56
CA GLY A 77 -0.69 -9.33 -5.22
C GLY A 77 0.18 -9.56 -6.45
N LYS A 78 1.20 -10.42 -6.34
CA LYS A 78 2.06 -10.83 -7.47
C LYS A 78 1.25 -11.50 -8.58
N ALA A 79 0.36 -12.43 -8.23
CA ALA A 79 -0.49 -13.12 -9.18
C ALA A 79 -1.49 -12.18 -9.89
N MET A 80 -2.09 -11.24 -9.17
CA MET A 80 -3.00 -10.23 -9.75
C MET A 80 -2.26 -9.34 -10.75
N LEU A 81 -1.05 -8.88 -10.39
CA LEU A 81 -0.25 -8.07 -11.30
C LEU A 81 0.15 -8.87 -12.54
N ALA A 82 0.60 -10.12 -12.37
CA ALA A 82 0.98 -11.01 -13.47
C ALA A 82 -0.17 -11.14 -14.48
N LYS A 83 -1.40 -11.33 -13.97
CA LYS A 83 -2.61 -11.36 -14.80
C LYS A 83 -2.88 -10.06 -15.55
N ILE A 84 -2.68 -8.91 -14.93
CA ILE A 84 -2.87 -7.60 -15.59
C ILE A 84 -1.82 -7.35 -16.66
N ARG A 85 -0.57 -7.75 -16.40
CA ARG A 85 0.55 -7.57 -17.33
C ARG A 85 0.63 -8.65 -18.41
N GLY A 86 -0.10 -9.75 -18.26
CA GLY A 86 -0.08 -10.89 -19.19
C GLY A 86 1.22 -11.69 -19.16
N VAL A 87 1.89 -11.76 -18.02
CA VAL A 87 3.16 -12.47 -17.80
C VAL A 87 3.00 -13.56 -16.74
N GLU A 88 3.96 -14.48 -16.63
CA GLU A 88 3.97 -15.45 -15.54
C GLU A 88 4.40 -14.78 -14.22
N PRO A 89 3.89 -15.23 -13.06
CA PRO A 89 4.24 -14.64 -11.77
C PRO A 89 5.74 -14.71 -11.46
N ASP A 90 6.45 -15.72 -11.94
CA ASP A 90 7.88 -15.90 -11.68
C ASP A 90 8.76 -14.89 -12.43
N ASP A 91 8.24 -14.27 -13.50
CA ASP A 91 8.94 -13.24 -14.27
C ASP A 91 8.88 -11.84 -13.62
N LEU A 92 8.17 -11.70 -12.50
CA LEU A 92 8.06 -10.46 -11.76
C LEU A 92 9.12 -10.37 -10.64
N ASP A 93 9.89 -9.29 -10.64
CA ASP A 93 10.88 -8.98 -9.60
C ASP A 93 10.23 -8.83 -8.21
N ASP A 94 10.85 -9.44 -7.19
CA ASP A 94 10.38 -9.41 -5.80
C ASP A 94 10.59 -8.05 -5.10
N TYR A 95 11.27 -7.09 -5.74
CA TYR A 95 11.75 -5.85 -5.11
C TYR A 95 10.73 -4.70 -5.06
N PHE A 96 9.52 -4.87 -5.59
CA PHE A 96 8.63 -3.74 -5.92
C PHE A 96 7.31 -3.67 -5.14
N SER A 97 7.21 -4.28 -3.94
CA SER A 97 5.95 -4.45 -3.17
C SER A 97 5.03 -3.22 -3.12
N TYR A 98 5.57 -2.00 -2.91
CA TYR A 98 4.76 -0.78 -2.80
C TYR A 98 4.16 -0.28 -4.13
N ARG A 99 4.71 -0.69 -5.28
CA ARG A 99 4.24 -0.29 -6.62
C ARG A 99 3.17 -1.23 -7.19
N HIS A 100 2.99 -2.42 -6.62
CA HIS A 100 2.00 -3.40 -7.08
C HIS A 100 0.56 -2.93 -6.82
N ASP A 101 0.29 -2.41 -5.61
CA ASP A 101 -1.05 -2.03 -5.18
C ASP A 101 -1.64 -0.92 -6.06
N CYS A 102 -0.79 -0.01 -6.55
CA CYS A 102 -1.26 1.09 -7.39
C CYS A 102 -1.59 0.66 -8.82
N GLU A 103 -0.85 -0.29 -9.41
CA GLU A 103 -1.12 -0.73 -10.78
C GLU A 103 -2.38 -1.57 -10.89
N VAL A 104 -2.56 -2.53 -9.96
CA VAL A 104 -3.78 -3.34 -9.88
C VAL A 104 -4.98 -2.45 -9.63
N GLY A 105 -4.90 -1.55 -8.64
CA GLY A 105 -5.97 -0.59 -8.35
C GLY A 105 -6.32 0.29 -9.54
N ASN A 106 -5.31 0.78 -10.28
CA ASN A 106 -5.54 1.60 -11.48
C ASN A 106 -6.15 0.81 -12.64
N ALA A 107 -5.77 -0.46 -12.82
CA ALA A 107 -6.38 -1.33 -13.82
C ALA A 107 -7.86 -1.58 -13.50
N VAL A 108 -8.19 -1.90 -12.25
CA VAL A 108 -9.57 -2.08 -11.78
C VAL A 108 -10.35 -0.78 -11.93
N LYS A 109 -9.81 0.36 -11.52
CA LYS A 109 -10.48 1.67 -11.63
C LYS A 109 -10.84 2.01 -13.08
N ARG A 110 -9.90 1.82 -14.02
CA ARG A 110 -10.16 2.04 -15.45
C ARG A 110 -11.24 1.11 -15.98
N ARG A 111 -11.17 -0.18 -15.64
CA ARG A 111 -12.15 -1.16 -16.14
C ARG A 111 -13.53 -0.95 -15.52
N LYS A 112 -13.58 -0.56 -14.25
CA LYS A 112 -14.80 -0.20 -13.54
C LYS A 112 -15.52 0.95 -14.24
N ALA A 113 -14.83 2.00 -14.67
CA ALA A 113 -15.46 3.14 -15.34
C ALA A 113 -16.21 2.70 -16.61
N VAL A 114 -15.61 1.83 -17.42
CA VAL A 114 -16.25 1.26 -18.61
C VAL A 114 -17.52 0.47 -18.22
N HIS A 115 -17.42 -0.39 -17.22
CA HIS A 115 -18.58 -1.17 -16.75
C HIS A 115 -19.66 -0.30 -16.11
N GLU A 116 -19.32 0.81 -15.45
CA GLU A 116 -20.30 1.77 -14.95
C GLU A 116 -21.08 2.41 -16.10
N ASP A 117 -20.42 2.76 -17.21
CA ASP A 117 -21.11 3.31 -18.39
C ASP A 117 -21.99 2.26 -19.08
N GLU A 118 -21.52 1.01 -19.18
CA GLU A 118 -22.31 -0.12 -19.68
C GLU A 118 -23.58 -0.33 -18.83
N LEU A 119 -23.45 -0.35 -17.50
CA LEU A 119 -24.58 -0.50 -16.58
C LEU A 119 -25.54 0.69 -16.62
N LEU A 120 -25.04 1.91 -16.83
CA LEU A 120 -25.90 3.08 -17.01
C LEU A 120 -26.72 2.96 -18.30
N ALA A 121 -26.16 2.42 -19.38
CA ALA A 121 -26.87 2.26 -20.65
C ALA A 121 -28.08 1.30 -20.58
N GLU A 122 -28.12 0.40 -19.59
CA GLU A 122 -29.20 -0.57 -19.39
C GLU A 122 -30.51 0.06 -18.86
N SER A 123 -30.49 1.31 -18.39
CA SER A 123 -31.67 1.98 -17.82
C SER A 123 -31.97 3.32 -18.49
N GLU A 124 -33.25 3.69 -18.57
CA GLU A 124 -33.65 4.98 -19.14
C GLU A 124 -33.03 6.17 -18.38
N LEU A 125 -32.95 6.09 -17.05
CA LEU A 125 -32.30 7.09 -16.22
C LEU A 125 -30.80 7.17 -16.52
N GLY A 126 -30.12 6.03 -16.61
CA GLY A 126 -28.69 6.01 -16.90
C GLY A 126 -28.37 6.50 -18.32
N GLN A 127 -29.23 6.23 -19.32
CA GLN A 127 -29.11 6.82 -20.65
C GLN A 127 -29.27 8.35 -20.65
N GLN A 128 -30.10 8.91 -19.79
CA GLN A 128 -30.18 10.37 -19.61
C GLN A 128 -28.88 10.91 -18.98
N VAL A 129 -28.33 10.21 -17.99
CA VAL A 129 -27.03 10.57 -17.37
C VAL A 129 -25.90 10.53 -18.40
N LEU A 130 -25.84 9.49 -19.24
CA LEU A 130 -24.82 9.36 -20.29
C LEU A 130 -24.91 10.48 -21.32
N ARG A 131 -26.13 10.84 -21.76
CA ARG A 131 -26.35 12.00 -22.66
C ARG A 131 -25.85 13.31 -22.06
N LEU A 132 -26.14 13.57 -20.78
CA LEU A 132 -25.68 14.78 -20.10
C LEU A 132 -24.15 14.80 -19.90
N ARG A 133 -23.52 13.64 -19.69
CA ARG A 133 -22.04 13.55 -19.62
C ARG A 133 -21.41 13.89 -20.97
N GLN A 134 -21.95 13.34 -22.05
CA GLN A 134 -21.49 13.63 -23.40
C GLN A 134 -21.65 15.14 -23.72
N GLU A 135 -22.84 15.71 -23.49
CA GLU A 135 -23.08 17.14 -23.72
C GLU A 135 -22.14 18.03 -22.91
N LYS A 136 -21.84 17.66 -21.66
CA LYS A 136 -20.92 18.42 -20.81
C LYS A 136 -19.50 18.48 -21.41
N ASP A 137 -18.98 17.36 -21.87
CA ASP A 137 -17.62 17.29 -22.40
C ASP A 137 -17.54 18.02 -23.75
N GLU A 138 -18.51 17.80 -24.64
CA GLU A 138 -18.58 18.49 -25.94
C GLU A 138 -18.77 20.01 -25.77
N LEU A 139 -19.62 20.45 -24.84
CA LEU A 139 -19.86 21.87 -24.61
C LEU A 139 -18.62 22.59 -24.06
N GLN A 140 -17.80 21.93 -23.25
CA GLN A 140 -16.55 22.52 -22.77
C GLN A 140 -15.56 22.78 -23.92
N ASP A 141 -15.42 21.80 -24.82
CA ASP A 141 -14.59 21.95 -26.02
C ASP A 141 -15.11 23.06 -26.93
N VAL A 142 -16.44 23.15 -27.09
CA VAL A 142 -17.10 24.19 -27.88
C VAL A 142 -16.93 25.58 -27.26
N VAL A 143 -17.01 25.72 -25.93
CA VAL A 143 -16.76 26.99 -25.24
C VAL A 143 -15.30 27.43 -25.40
N TRP A 144 -14.35 26.49 -25.31
CA TRP A 144 -12.94 26.77 -25.58
C TRP A 144 -12.71 27.19 -27.05
N LEU A 145 -13.41 26.57 -28.00
CA LEU A 145 -13.39 26.98 -29.39
C LEU A 145 -14.03 28.37 -29.59
N ALA A 146 -15.11 28.67 -28.87
CA ALA A 146 -15.79 29.97 -28.93
C ALA A 146 -14.87 31.13 -28.51
N THR A 147 -13.89 30.89 -27.65
CA THR A 147 -12.88 31.89 -27.25
C THR A 147 -11.60 31.84 -28.10
N SER A 148 -11.50 30.91 -29.06
CA SER A 148 -10.33 30.75 -29.93
C SER A 148 -10.32 31.72 -31.13
N PRO A 149 -9.15 32.02 -31.74
CA PRO A 149 -9.04 32.89 -32.91
C PRO A 149 -9.88 32.41 -34.10
N ARG A 150 -10.33 33.36 -34.94
CA ARG A 150 -11.20 33.08 -36.10
C ARG A 150 -10.67 32.01 -37.06
N GLN A 151 -9.35 31.86 -37.21
CA GLN A 151 -8.79 30.80 -38.07
C GLN A 151 -9.03 29.40 -37.52
N VAL A 152 -9.04 29.24 -36.19
CA VAL A 152 -9.27 27.95 -35.52
C VAL A 152 -10.74 27.57 -35.60
N LYS A 153 -11.66 28.53 -35.38
CA LYS A 153 -13.11 28.34 -35.59
C LYS A 153 -13.44 27.88 -37.02
N ALA A 154 -12.89 28.58 -38.01
CA ALA A 154 -13.12 28.27 -39.43
C ALA A 154 -12.53 26.91 -39.86
N LEU A 155 -11.41 26.49 -39.25
CA LEU A 155 -10.86 25.16 -39.48
C LEU A 155 -11.78 24.08 -38.88
N TRP A 156 -12.28 24.32 -37.67
CA TRP A 156 -13.16 23.38 -36.98
C TRP A 156 -14.52 23.22 -37.66
N GLU A 157 -15.14 24.31 -38.14
CA GLU A 157 -16.38 24.23 -38.94
C GLU A 157 -16.21 23.35 -40.19
N LYS A 158 -15.08 23.48 -40.91
CA LYS A 158 -14.77 22.65 -42.08
C LYS A 158 -14.54 21.18 -41.72
N VAL A 159 -13.98 20.91 -40.54
CA VAL A 159 -13.79 19.55 -40.04
C VAL A 159 -15.14 18.95 -39.63
N ALA A 160 -16.00 19.69 -38.94
CA ALA A 160 -17.35 19.26 -38.58
C ALA A 160 -18.21 18.97 -39.82
N GLU A 161 -18.14 19.84 -40.84
CA GLU A 161 -18.83 19.63 -42.13
C GLU A 161 -18.31 18.37 -42.86
N LEU A 162 -17.00 18.10 -42.80
CA LEU A 162 -16.39 16.90 -43.38
C LEU A 162 -16.85 15.62 -42.65
N LEU A 163 -17.03 15.68 -41.33
CA LEU A 163 -17.41 14.54 -40.49
C LEU A 163 -18.93 14.33 -40.40
N GLY A 164 -19.73 15.34 -40.75
CA GLY A 164 -21.19 15.27 -40.70
C GLY A 164 -21.77 15.43 -39.29
N ASP A 165 -21.04 16.12 -38.40
CA ASP A 165 -21.44 16.27 -37.01
C ASP A 165 -22.57 17.29 -36.85
N GLU A 166 -23.71 16.88 -36.26
CA GLU A 166 -24.82 17.78 -35.95
C GLU A 166 -24.64 18.40 -34.56
N GLN A 167 -24.38 19.70 -34.50
CA GLN A 167 -24.25 20.44 -33.24
C GLN A 167 -25.58 20.56 -32.50
N THR A 168 -25.54 20.42 -31.18
CA THR A 168 -26.71 20.64 -30.31
C THR A 168 -27.07 22.13 -30.21
N GLN A 169 -28.28 22.44 -29.73
CA GLN A 169 -28.71 23.83 -29.58
C GLN A 169 -27.79 24.63 -28.63
N LEU A 170 -27.36 24.01 -27.53
CA LEU A 170 -26.45 24.62 -26.55
C LEU A 170 -25.07 24.92 -27.14
N GLN A 171 -24.54 24.03 -27.97
CA GLN A 171 -23.25 24.23 -28.64
C GLN A 171 -23.31 25.39 -29.65
N ARG A 172 -24.40 25.51 -30.41
CA ARG A 172 -24.61 26.65 -31.33
C ARG A 172 -24.69 27.97 -30.57
N ASP A 173 -25.44 27.98 -29.47
CA ASP A 173 -25.59 29.16 -28.63
C ASP A 173 -24.24 29.58 -28.04
N ALA A 174 -23.37 28.63 -27.67
CA ALA A 174 -22.02 28.92 -27.19
C ALA A 174 -21.08 29.50 -28.28
N LEU A 175 -21.12 29.00 -29.51
CA LEU A 175 -20.31 29.53 -30.63
C LEU A 175 -20.72 30.92 -31.08
N ALA A 176 -21.98 31.28 -30.88
CA ALA A 176 -22.54 32.59 -31.20
C ALA A 176 -22.14 33.70 -30.21
N ILE A 177 -21.48 33.36 -29.10
CA ILE A 177 -20.97 34.34 -28.13
C ILE A 177 -19.73 35.01 -28.73
N ASP A 178 -19.82 36.31 -28.98
CA ASP A 178 -18.67 37.09 -29.43
C ASP A 178 -17.58 37.11 -28.33
N PRO A 179 -16.30 36.89 -28.69
CA PRO A 179 -15.21 36.99 -27.74
C PRO A 179 -15.14 38.42 -27.21
N VAL A 180 -14.99 38.57 -25.90
CA VAL A 180 -14.76 39.87 -25.26
C VAL A 180 -13.45 40.44 -25.81
N GLU A 181 -13.51 41.60 -26.45
CA GLU A 181 -12.30 42.32 -26.89
C GLU A 181 -11.49 42.72 -25.64
N GLU A 182 -10.24 42.25 -25.54
CA GLU A 182 -9.23 42.79 -24.61
C GLU A 182 -8.65 44.11 -25.14
#